data_AF-A0A6A5GQ67-F1
#
_entry.id   AF-A0A6A5GQ67-F1
#
_cell.length_a   1.000
_cell.length_b   1.000
_cell.length_c   1.000
_cell.angle_alpha   90.00
_cell.angle_beta   90.00
_cell.angle_gamma   90.00
#
_symmetry.space_group_name_H-M   'P 1'
#
loop_
_entity.id
_entity.type
_entity.pdbx_description
1 polymer ?
#
loop_
_entity_poly.entity_id
_entity_poly.type
_entity_poly.pdbx_seq_one_letter_code
_entity_poly.pdbx_strand_id
1 'polypeptide(L)'
;MSNSKHAVINIDGACINQGLPNAKAGYGVHWGENHQNNLSGRRIARLQVTLKSDSTYVRDAIAGASGFQSASPANRDLMQSIHDLSKGGRMSVHYEHVSGHSGDAGNDAAHRLANEGAKK
;
A
#
# COMPACT_ATOMS: atom_id res chain seq x y z
N MET A 1 -21.51 28.99 14.27
CA MET A 1 -21.12 29.38 12.90
C MET A 1 -20.27 28.27 12.33
N SER A 2 -20.76 27.53 11.33
CA SER A 2 -20.01 26.41 10.72
C SER A 2 -18.88 26.98 9.88
N ASN A 3 -17.64 26.86 10.37
CA ASN A 3 -16.44 27.25 9.62
C ASN A 3 -16.05 26.12 8.68
N SER A 4 -16.85 25.90 7.63
CA SER A 4 -16.56 24.87 6.64
C SER A 4 -15.42 25.36 5.75
N LYS A 5 -14.18 24.97 6.09
CA LYS A 5 -13.03 25.18 5.20
C LYS A 5 -13.20 24.30 3.97
N HIS A 6 -13.47 24.91 2.82
CA HIS A 6 -13.56 24.24 1.53
C HIS A 6 -12.24 24.45 0.78
N ALA A 7 -11.62 23.38 0.31
CA ALA A 7 -10.45 23.44 -0.55
C ALA A 7 -10.84 22.95 -1.95
N VAL A 8 -10.46 23.70 -2.98
CA VAL A 8 -10.63 23.32 -4.39
C VAL A 8 -9.30 22.75 -4.89
N ILE A 9 -9.35 21.55 -5.44
CA ILE A 9 -8.16 20.82 -5.88
C ILE A 9 -8.37 20.46 -7.36
N ASN A 10 -7.40 20.81 -8.20
CA ASN A 10 -7.40 20.46 -9.61
C ASN A 10 -6.51 19.23 -9.82
N ILE A 11 -7.02 18.23 -10.54
CA ILE A 11 -6.27 17.01 -10.87
C ILE A 11 -6.27 16.82 -12.38
N ASP A 12 -5.16 16.34 -12.92
CA ASP A 12 -5.06 15.99 -14.34
C ASP A 12 -4.11 14.81 -14.56
N GLY A 13 -4.25 14.16 -15.71
CA GLY A 13 -3.41 13.06 -16.16
C GLY A 13 -2.93 13.27 -17.58
N ALA A 14 -1.65 13.01 -17.83
CA ALA A 14 -1.06 13.13 -19.16
C ALA A 14 -0.41 11.80 -19.57
N CYS A 15 -0.47 11.49 -20.87
CA CYS A 15 0.23 10.35 -21.45
C CYS A 15 1.11 10.84 -22.61
N ILE A 16 2.42 10.57 -22.52
CA ILE A 16 3.38 10.80 -23.61
C ILE A 16 3.45 9.52 -24.43
N ASN A 17 3.53 9.65 -25.76
CA ASN A 17 3.58 8.52 -26.71
C ASN A 17 2.35 7.60 -26.60
N GLN A 18 1.16 8.19 -26.49
CA GLN A 18 -0.08 7.43 -26.42
C GLN A 18 -0.23 6.50 -27.64
N GLY A 19 -0.55 5.23 -27.40
CA GLY A 19 -0.69 4.22 -28.45
C GLY A 19 0.62 3.57 -28.92
N LEU A 20 1.77 3.98 -28.39
CA LEU A 20 3.08 3.38 -28.70
C LEU A 20 3.59 2.52 -27.53
N PRO A 21 4.46 1.52 -27.79
CA PRO A 21 4.99 0.63 -26.74
C PRO A 21 5.77 1.34 -25.62
N ASN A 22 6.24 2.57 -25.87
CA ASN A 22 6.99 3.38 -24.90
C ASN A 22 6.12 4.49 -24.25
N ALA A 23 4.80 4.29 -24.21
CA ALA A 23 3.87 5.19 -23.56
C ALA A 23 4.25 5.46 -22.10
N LYS A 24 4.18 6.72 -21.68
CA LYS A 24 4.52 7.17 -20.32
C LYS A 24 3.38 7.98 -19.75
N ALA A 25 2.73 7.47 -18.72
CA ALA A 25 1.68 8.19 -18.01
C ALA A 25 2.24 8.98 -16.82
N GLY A 26 1.69 10.16 -16.58
CA GLY A 26 1.92 11.00 -15.40
C GLY A 26 0.61 11.57 -14.86
N TYR A 27 0.68 12.11 -13.66
CA TYR A 27 -0.44 12.78 -12.99
C TYR A 27 0.03 14.08 -12.34
N GLY A 28 -0.90 15.02 -12.14
CA GLY A 28 -0.70 16.27 -11.41
C GLY A 28 -1.85 16.54 -10.45
N VAL A 29 -1.54 17.13 -9.30
CA VAL A 29 -2.48 17.63 -8.29
C VAL A 29 -2.09 19.07 -7.96
N HIS A 30 -3.01 20.01 -8.13
CA HIS A 30 -2.76 21.44 -7.98
C HIS A 30 -3.77 22.06 -7.01
N TRP A 31 -3.24 22.62 -5.92
CA TRP A 31 -3.98 23.26 -4.83
C TRP A 31 -4.00 24.80 -4.95
N GLY A 32 -3.26 25.36 -5.91
CA GLY A 32 -3.08 26.81 -6.08
C GLY A 32 -1.62 27.16 -6.38
N GLU A 33 -1.40 28.36 -6.91
CA GLU A 33 -0.07 28.81 -7.31
C GLU A 33 0.91 28.79 -6.12
N ASN A 34 2.10 28.21 -6.33
CA ASN A 34 3.15 28.05 -5.32
C ASN A 34 2.72 27.33 -4.02
N HIS A 35 1.58 26.63 -4.03
CA HIS A 35 1.12 25.92 -2.85
C HIS A 35 2.00 24.69 -2.58
N GLN A 36 2.50 24.56 -1.35
CA GLN A 36 3.44 23.50 -0.95
C GLN A 36 2.94 22.06 -1.18
N ASN A 37 1.63 21.87 -1.26
CA ASN A 37 1.00 20.56 -1.52
C ASN A 37 0.80 20.25 -3.01
N ASN A 38 1.26 21.10 -3.92
CA ASN A 38 1.27 20.79 -5.35
C ASN A 38 2.17 19.57 -5.59
N LEU A 39 1.66 18.61 -6.35
CA LEU A 39 2.33 17.33 -6.58
C LEU A 39 2.23 16.96 -8.06
N SER A 40 3.32 16.43 -8.62
CA SER A 40 3.28 15.73 -9.90
C SER A 40 4.14 14.48 -9.80
N GLY A 41 3.77 13.47 -10.58
CA GLY A 41 4.49 12.20 -10.57
C GLY A 41 4.29 11.43 -11.86
N ARG A 42 5.27 10.60 -12.20
CA ARG A 42 5.05 9.55 -13.20
C ARG A 42 4.18 8.47 -12.57
N ARG A 43 3.28 7.84 -13.33
CA ARG A 43 2.77 6.52 -12.93
C ARG A 43 3.99 5.60 -12.89
N ILE A 44 4.48 5.27 -11.70
CA ILE A 44 5.46 4.20 -11.53
C ILE A 44 4.77 2.95 -12.09
N ALA A 45 5.33 2.36 -13.14
CA ALA A 45 4.71 1.24 -13.85
C ALA A 45 4.46 0.02 -12.94
N ARG A 46 5.10 -0.02 -11.77
CA ARG A 46 4.80 -0.95 -10.67
C ARG A 46 5.53 -0.48 -9.41
N LEU A 47 4.82 -0.15 -8.34
CA LEU A 47 5.48 0.08 -7.04
C LEU A 47 6.02 -1.26 -6.55
N GLN A 48 7.32 -1.38 -6.23
CA GLN A 48 7.86 -2.58 -5.59
C GLN A 48 8.00 -2.33 -4.09
N VAL A 49 7.41 -3.22 -3.29
CA VAL A 49 7.52 -3.18 -1.82
C VAL A 49 7.95 -4.54 -1.30
N THR A 50 8.83 -4.55 -0.29
CA THR A 50 9.17 -5.75 0.46
C THR A 50 8.40 -5.75 1.77
N LEU A 51 7.59 -6.78 2.00
CA LEU A 51 6.89 -7.00 3.24
C LEU A 51 7.61 -8.08 4.04
N LYS A 52 8.05 -7.73 5.25
CA LYS A 52 8.68 -8.64 6.21
C LYS A 52 7.69 -8.99 7.31
N SER A 53 7.45 -10.27 7.56
CA SER A 53 6.56 -10.71 8.64
C SER A 53 6.87 -12.14 9.10
N ASP A 54 6.57 -12.43 10.36
CA ASP A 54 6.56 -13.76 10.97
C ASP A 54 5.23 -14.51 10.79
N SER A 55 4.19 -13.84 10.29
CA SER A 55 2.87 -14.41 10.17
C SER A 55 2.72 -15.29 8.92
N THR A 56 2.49 -16.58 9.13
CA THR A 56 2.10 -17.51 8.06
C THR A 56 0.79 -17.08 7.39
N TYR A 57 -0.10 -16.41 8.12
CA TYR A 57 -1.38 -15.93 7.60
C TYR A 57 -1.20 -14.79 6.57
N VAL A 58 -0.29 -13.86 6.82
CA VAL A 58 0.04 -12.76 5.88
C VAL A 58 0.74 -13.30 4.63
N ARG A 59 1.66 -14.25 4.79
CA ARG A 59 2.31 -14.94 3.67
C ARG A 59 1.28 -15.57 2.75
N ASP A 60 0.33 -16.31 3.31
CA ASP A 60 -0.65 -17.08 2.57
C ASP A 60 -1.62 -16.16 1.80
N ALA A 61 -1.98 -15.00 2.36
CA ALA A 61 -2.76 -13.97 1.68
C ALA A 61 -2.06 -13.39 0.44
N ILE A 62 -0.77 -13.07 0.55
CA ILE A 62 0.05 -12.55 -0.55
C ILE A 62 0.27 -13.63 -1.63
N ALA A 63 0.52 -14.87 -1.21
CA ALA A 63 0.65 -16.01 -2.11
C ALA A 63 -0.68 -16.35 -2.83
N GLY A 64 -1.82 -15.98 -2.24
CA GLY A 64 -3.15 -16.32 -2.74
C GLY A 64 -3.58 -17.75 -2.42
N ALA A 65 -3.10 -18.30 -1.31
CA ALA A 65 -3.45 -19.65 -0.88
C ALA A 65 -4.91 -19.70 -0.37
N SER A 66 -5.70 -20.67 -0.82
CA SER A 66 -7.14 -20.80 -0.47
C SER A 66 -7.43 -20.91 1.03
N GLY A 67 -6.42 -21.23 1.84
CA GLY A 67 -6.55 -21.32 3.30
C GLY A 67 -6.79 -19.98 3.98
N PHE A 68 -6.30 -18.84 3.45
CA PHE A 68 -6.44 -17.57 4.17
C PHE A 68 -7.90 -17.10 4.26
N GLN A 69 -8.72 -17.45 3.27
CA GLN A 69 -10.15 -17.14 3.24
C GLN A 69 -10.96 -17.95 4.26
N SER A 70 -10.43 -19.09 4.74
CA SER A 70 -11.09 -19.94 5.74
C SER A 70 -10.92 -19.47 7.18
N ALA A 71 -10.06 -18.47 7.44
CA ALA A 71 -9.89 -17.91 8.78
C ALA A 71 -11.15 -17.15 9.25
N SER A 72 -11.21 -16.90 10.57
CA SER A 72 -12.30 -16.16 11.23
C SER A 72 -12.70 -14.89 10.46
N PRO A 73 -14.00 -14.51 10.42
CA PRO A 73 -14.44 -13.30 9.74
C PRO A 73 -13.71 -12.04 10.22
N ALA A 74 -13.27 -12.02 11.48
CA ALA A 74 -12.39 -10.99 12.00
C ALA A 74 -11.04 -11.07 11.28
N ASN A 75 -10.71 -10.04 10.49
CA ASN A 75 -9.48 -9.85 9.70
C ASN A 75 -9.47 -10.46 8.29
N ARG A 76 -10.53 -11.12 7.84
CA ARG A 76 -10.62 -11.66 6.47
C ARG A 76 -10.65 -10.55 5.42
N ASP A 77 -11.33 -9.45 5.72
CA ASP A 77 -11.40 -8.23 4.91
C ASP A 77 -10.01 -7.58 4.73
N LEU A 78 -9.21 -7.54 5.79
CA LEU A 78 -7.84 -7.05 5.75
C LEU A 78 -6.96 -7.93 4.85
N MET A 79 -7.05 -9.26 4.99
CA MET A 79 -6.27 -10.17 4.15
C MET A 79 -6.71 -10.17 2.69
N GLN A 80 -8.02 -10.07 2.44
CA GLN A 80 -8.53 -9.92 1.07
C GLN A 80 -8.03 -8.61 0.44
N SER A 81 -7.98 -7.53 1.22
CA SER A 81 -7.41 -6.25 0.76
C SER A 81 -5.92 -6.39 0.40
N ILE A 82 -5.13 -7.11 1.21
CA ILE A 82 -3.71 -7.41 0.92
C ILE A 82 -3.59 -8.25 -0.36
N HIS A 83 -4.42 -9.27 -0.51
CA HIS A 83 -4.46 -10.11 -1.70
C HIS A 83 -4.76 -9.30 -2.96
N ASP A 84 -5.83 -8.51 -2.95
CA ASP A 84 -6.27 -7.70 -4.09
C ASP A 84 -5.22 -6.65 -4.46
N LEU A 85 -4.59 -6.02 -3.47
CA LEU A 85 -3.49 -5.07 -3.67
C LEU A 85 -2.25 -5.75 -4.28
N SER A 86 -1.92 -6.98 -3.84
CA SER A 86 -0.79 -7.75 -4.38
C SER A 86 -1.04 -8.24 -5.82
N LYS A 87 -2.30 -8.48 -6.19
CA LYS A 87 -2.70 -8.99 -7.52
C LYS A 87 -3.09 -7.90 -8.51
N GLY A 88 -3.49 -6.71 -8.04
CA GLY A 88 -4.07 -5.62 -8.83
C GLY A 88 -3.14 -4.91 -9.82
N GLY A 89 -1.96 -5.47 -10.12
CA GLY A 89 -1.05 -5.02 -11.19
C GLY A 89 -0.30 -3.71 -10.94
N ARG A 90 -0.76 -2.87 -9.99
CA ARG A 90 -0.17 -1.56 -9.64
C ARG A 90 1.00 -1.66 -8.66
N MET A 91 1.09 -2.78 -7.95
CA MET A 91 2.12 -3.05 -6.95
C MET A 91 2.69 -4.47 -7.13
N SER A 92 4.00 -4.62 -6.93
CA SER A 92 4.69 -5.89 -6.75
C SER A 92 5.04 -6.02 -5.29
N VAL A 93 4.46 -6.99 -4.61
CA VAL A 93 4.78 -7.29 -3.22
C VAL A 93 5.75 -8.47 -3.19
N HIS A 94 6.97 -8.25 -2.71
CA HIS A 94 7.89 -9.32 -2.35
C HIS A 94 7.69 -9.63 -0.87
N TYR A 95 7.41 -10.88 -0.54
CA TYR A 95 7.26 -11.32 0.84
C TYR A 95 8.56 -11.98 1.32
N GLU A 96 9.07 -11.55 2.46
CA GLU A 96 10.19 -12.17 3.15
C GLU A 96 9.71 -12.63 4.52
N HIS A 97 9.80 -13.94 4.77
CA HIS A 97 9.51 -14.46 6.09
C HIS A 97 10.65 -14.13 7.04
N VAL A 98 10.32 -13.56 8.19
CA VAL A 98 11.26 -13.30 9.28
C VAL A 98 10.76 -14.05 10.50
N SER A 99 11.63 -14.73 11.24
CA SER A 99 11.20 -15.40 12.46
C SER A 99 10.97 -14.37 13.57
N GLY A 100 9.94 -14.57 14.40
CA GLY A 100 9.74 -13.78 15.61
C GLY A 100 10.95 -13.90 16.55
N HIS A 101 11.36 -12.80 17.18
CA HIS A 101 12.50 -12.74 18.09
C HIS A 101 13.85 -13.16 17.48
N SER A 102 13.99 -13.02 16.15
CA SER A 102 15.22 -13.38 15.43
C SER A 102 16.31 -12.30 15.47
N GLY A 103 16.03 -11.12 16.06
CA GLY A 103 16.92 -9.96 16.05
C GLY A 103 16.79 -9.08 14.80
N ASP A 104 15.77 -9.29 13.96
CA ASP A 104 15.42 -8.33 12.90
C ASP A 104 14.80 -7.09 13.55
N ALA A 105 15.55 -5.99 13.55
CA ALA A 105 15.17 -4.76 14.23
C ALA A 105 13.81 -4.21 13.79
N GLY A 106 13.41 -4.43 12.53
CA GLY A 106 12.12 -3.99 12.00
C GLY A 106 10.96 -4.84 12.54
N ASN A 107 11.10 -6.16 12.47
CA ASN A 107 10.11 -7.10 12.98
C ASN A 107 9.98 -7.01 14.51
N ASP A 108 11.09 -6.85 15.22
CA ASP A 108 11.10 -6.69 16.68
C ASP A 108 10.42 -5.37 17.11
N ALA A 109 10.65 -4.28 16.37
CA ALA A 109 9.95 -3.02 16.60
C ALA A 109 8.43 -3.15 16.34
N ALA A 110 8.04 -3.86 15.27
CA ALA A 110 6.64 -4.14 14.96
C ALA A 110 5.98 -4.98 16.08
N HIS A 111 6.68 -6.00 16.59
CA HIS A 111 6.23 -6.82 17.71
C HIS A 111 6.00 -5.98 18.98
N ARG A 112 6.93 -5.07 19.30
CA ARG A 112 6.77 -4.14 20.44
C ARG A 112 5.51 -3.28 20.29
N LEU A 113 5.29 -2.70 19.11
CA LEU A 113 4.11 -1.87 18.85
C LEU A 113 2.80 -2.68 18.93
N ALA A 114 2.80 -3.92 18.44
CA ALA A 114 1.65 -4.82 18.55
C ALA A 114 1.30 -5.12 20.02
N ASN A 115 2.31 -5.40 20.86
CA ASN A 115 2.13 -5.61 22.29
C ASN A 115 1.61 -4.37 23.03
N GLU A 116 2.04 -3.17 22.62
CA GLU A 116 1.50 -1.91 23.16
C GLU A 116 0.05 -1.68 22.75
N GLY A 117 -0.30 -2.01 21.50
CA GLY A 117 -1.67 -1.95 21.01
C GLY A 117 -2.61 -2.91 21.73
N ALA A 118 -2.17 -4.16 21.98
CA ALA A 118 -2.96 -5.18 22.67
C ALA A 118 -3.28 -4.85 24.14
N LYS A 119 -2.57 -3.86 24.72
CA LYS A 119 -2.78 -3.40 26.10
C LYS A 119 -3.71 -2.18 26.21
N LYS A 120 -4.19 -1.64 25.08
CA LYS A 120 -5.17 -0.54 25.03
C LYS A 120 -6.59 -1.06 25.01
#